data_AF-A0A1A6ANT0-F1
#
_entry.id   AF-A0A1A6ANT0-F1
#
_cell.length_a   1.000
_cell.length_b   1.000
_cell.length_c   1.000
_cell.angle_alpha   90.00
_cell.angle_beta   90.00
_cell.angle_gamma   90.00
#
_symmetry.space_group_name_H-M   'P 1'
#
loop_
_entity.id
_entity.type
_entity.pdbx_description
1 polymer ?
#
loop_
_entity_poly.entity_id
_entity_poly.type
_entity_poly.pdbx_seq_one_letter_code
_entity_poly.pdbx_strand_id
1 'polypeptide(L)'
;MKNKSAAMYLVFSLVGFAILATGAILAKLTRNDQGIIQTLPYILIGIGAGVFGQNLGTAFDIYTMKKNPEIAKQREIDEKDERNIAIRNKAKAKAYDLMILVFGALMMAFALMGVSWSVVLAIVIAYLFVVFSNIYFISKYDKDM
;
A
#
# COMPACT_ATOMS: atom_id res chain seq x y z
N MET A 1 -2.62 -7.92 19.07
CA MET A 1 -2.47 -6.55 18.52
C MET A 1 -1.90 -5.64 19.60
N LYS A 2 -0.77 -4.95 19.36
CA LYS A 2 -0.23 -3.98 20.33
C LYS A 2 -1.33 -2.96 20.66
N ASN A 3 -1.52 -2.69 21.95
CA ASN A 3 -2.55 -1.84 22.55
C ASN A 3 -2.39 -0.35 22.15
N LYS A 4 -2.41 -0.05 20.85
CA LYS A 4 -2.39 1.30 20.30
C LYS A 4 -3.83 1.76 20.14
N SER A 5 -4.15 2.87 20.78
CA SER A 5 -5.50 3.43 20.77
C SER A 5 -5.87 3.92 19.36
N ALA A 6 -7.15 3.83 19.00
CA ALA A 6 -7.68 4.36 17.74
C ALA A 6 -7.28 5.82 17.52
N ALA A 7 -7.12 6.60 18.59
CA ALA A 7 -6.68 7.99 18.51
C ALA A 7 -5.26 8.13 17.91
N MET A 8 -4.35 7.19 18.19
CA MET A 8 -3.00 7.22 17.62
C MET A 8 -3.03 7.02 16.09
N TYR A 9 -3.86 6.09 15.61
CA TYR A 9 -4.04 5.88 14.17
C TYR A 9 -4.76 7.05 13.51
N LEU A 10 -5.73 7.69 14.18
CA LEU A 10 -6.33 8.93 13.70
C LEU A 10 -5.31 10.06 13.58
N VAL A 11 -4.40 10.21 14.55
CA VAL A 11 -3.32 11.20 14.48
C VAL A 11 -2.41 10.92 13.28
N PHE A 12 -1.99 9.67 13.05
CA PHE A 12 -1.20 9.33 11.87
C PHE A 12 -1.95 9.55 10.55
N SER A 13 -3.26 9.28 10.54
CA SER A 13 -4.10 9.57 9.40
C SER A 13 -4.14 11.08 9.12
N LEU A 14 -4.33 11.92 10.14
CA LEU A 14 -4.28 13.38 10.00
C LEU A 14 -2.93 13.89 9.48
N VAL A 15 -1.82 13.32 9.97
CA VAL A 15 -0.48 13.62 9.45
C VAL A 15 -0.37 13.24 7.98
N GLY A 16 -0.83 12.04 7.59
CA GLY A 16 -0.86 11.61 6.18
C GLY A 16 -1.71 12.55 5.32
N PHE A 17 -2.85 13.00 5.83
CA PHE A 17 -3.72 13.96 5.14
C PHE A 17 -3.05 15.33 4.97
N ALA A 18 -2.35 15.83 5.99
CA ALA A 18 -1.61 17.08 5.91
C ALA A 18 -0.49 17.02 4.86
N ILE A 19 0.24 15.89 4.79
CA ILE A 19 1.26 15.64 3.77
C ILE A 19 0.63 15.61 2.37
N LEU A 20 -0.49 14.90 2.19
CA LEU A 20 -1.23 14.85 0.94
C LEU A 20 -1.71 16.23 0.50
N ALA A 21 -2.34 16.99 1.40
CA ALA A 21 -2.86 18.33 1.11
C ALA A 21 -1.72 19.29 0.75
N THR A 22 -0.60 19.22 1.46
CA THR A 22 0.60 20.00 1.15
C THR A 22 1.14 19.64 -0.24
N GLY A 23 1.23 18.35 -0.57
CA GLY A 23 1.61 17.89 -1.91
C GLY A 23 0.66 18.40 -3.00
N ALA A 24 -0.64 18.38 -2.76
CA ALA A 24 -1.63 18.90 -3.71
C ALA A 24 -1.56 20.42 -3.90
N ILE A 25 -1.30 21.18 -2.83
CA ILE A 25 -1.10 22.64 -2.90
C ILE A 25 0.19 22.95 -3.66
N LEU A 26 1.29 22.28 -3.33
CA LEU A 26 2.57 22.44 -4.02
C LEU A 26 2.45 22.10 -5.50
N ALA A 27 1.73 21.04 -5.88
CA ALA A 27 1.53 20.64 -7.28
C ALA A 27 0.83 21.74 -8.10
N LYS A 28 -0.03 22.56 -7.47
CA LYS A 28 -0.65 23.72 -8.12
C LYS A 28 0.30 24.91 -8.24
N LEU A 29 1.16 25.13 -7.24
CA LEU A 29 2.09 26.26 -7.18
C LEU A 29 3.31 26.06 -8.09
N THR A 30 3.86 24.85 -8.16
CA THR A 30 5.09 24.54 -8.92
C THR A 30 4.81 24.00 -10.33
N ARG A 31 3.62 24.30 -10.88
CA ARG A 31 3.13 23.71 -12.14
C ARG A 31 4.02 24.06 -13.35
N ASN A 32 4.79 25.15 -13.28
CA ASN A 32 5.70 25.64 -14.33
C ASN A 32 7.18 25.35 -14.05
N ASP A 33 7.53 24.71 -12.94
CA ASP A 33 8.93 24.44 -12.60
C ASP A 33 9.43 23.18 -13.31
N GLN A 34 10.72 23.15 -13.67
CA GLN A 34 11.36 21.99 -14.28
C GLN A 34 12.21 21.20 -13.28
N GLY A 35 12.23 19.87 -13.39
CA GLY A 35 13.10 18.99 -12.61
C GLY A 35 12.49 18.46 -11.31
N ILE A 36 13.33 18.16 -10.31
CA ILE A 36 12.96 17.48 -9.05
C ILE A 36 11.88 18.25 -8.26
N ILE A 37 11.85 19.57 -8.40
CA ILE A 37 10.86 20.45 -7.75
C ILE A 37 9.44 20.13 -8.25
N GLN A 38 9.28 19.67 -9.50
CA GLN A 38 7.99 19.29 -10.06
C GLN A 38 7.53 17.90 -9.62
N THR A 39 8.46 16.98 -9.32
CA THR A 39 8.12 15.58 -8.96
C THR A 39 7.85 15.40 -7.46
N LEU A 40 8.47 16.23 -6.61
CA LEU A 40 8.28 16.21 -5.16
C LEU A 40 6.81 16.31 -4.71
N PRO A 41 5.96 17.22 -5.26
CA PRO A 41 4.55 17.30 -4.89
C PRO A 41 3.79 15.97 -5.11
N TYR A 42 4.08 15.26 -6.20
CA TYR A 42 3.42 14.00 -6.52
C TYR A 42 3.89 12.85 -5.62
N ILE A 43 5.16 12.85 -5.22
CA ILE A 43 5.67 11.89 -4.22
C ILE A 43 4.98 12.12 -2.87
N LEU A 44 4.82 13.38 -2.45
CA LEU A 44 4.10 13.73 -1.22
C LEU A 44 2.62 13.33 -1.28
N ILE A 45 1.96 13.50 -2.43
CA ILE A 45 0.59 13.01 -2.63
C ILE A 45 0.54 11.48 -2.46
N GLY A 46 1.44 10.75 -3.11
CA GLY A 46 1.48 9.28 -3.05
C GLY A 46 1.70 8.75 -1.63
N ILE A 47 2.73 9.26 -0.94
CA ILE A 47 3.04 8.88 0.45
C ILE A 47 1.90 9.30 1.38
N GLY A 48 1.42 10.54 1.25
CA GLY A 48 0.34 11.08 2.06
C GLY A 48 -0.95 10.26 1.94
N ALA A 49 -1.32 9.85 0.72
CA ALA A 49 -2.49 9.01 0.47
C ALA A 49 -2.34 7.62 1.10
N GLY A 50 -1.17 6.99 0.96
CA GLY A 50 -0.89 5.68 1.55
C GLY A 50 -0.99 5.71 3.08
N VAL A 51 -0.31 6.68 3.71
CA VAL A 51 -0.36 6.86 5.17
C VAL A 51 -1.78 7.22 5.63
N PHE A 52 -2.47 8.14 4.95
CA PHE A 52 -3.83 8.54 5.30
C PHE A 52 -4.79 7.34 5.27
N GLY A 53 -4.88 6.64 4.14
CA GLY A 53 -5.84 5.56 3.92
C GLY A 53 -5.62 4.36 4.85
N GLN A 54 -4.38 3.90 5.00
CA GLN A 54 -4.06 2.77 5.86
C GLN A 54 -4.40 3.03 7.33
N ASN A 55 -4.03 4.21 7.84
CA ASN A 55 -4.25 4.56 9.23
C ASN A 55 -5.74 4.86 9.52
N LEU A 56 -6.45 5.47 8.57
CA LEU A 56 -7.89 5.73 8.71
C LEU A 56 -8.69 4.42 8.78
N GLY A 57 -8.42 3.49 7.86
CA GLY A 57 -9.07 2.18 7.85
C GLY A 57 -8.83 1.42 9.14
N THR A 58 -7.58 1.45 9.65
CA THR A 58 -7.22 0.81 10.93
C THR A 58 -7.94 1.45 12.11
N ALA A 59 -8.06 2.78 12.14
CA ALA A 59 -8.79 3.47 13.21
C ALA A 59 -10.28 3.11 13.21
N PHE A 60 -10.90 3.04 12.04
CA PHE A 60 -12.30 2.65 11.88
C PHE A 60 -12.55 1.20 12.31
N ASP A 61 -11.63 0.29 11.96
CA ASP A 61 -11.64 -1.10 12.41
C ASP A 61 -11.63 -1.20 13.94
N ILE A 62 -10.71 -0.49 14.60
CA ILE A 62 -10.60 -0.50 16.08
C ILE A 62 -11.87 0.09 16.71
N TYR A 63 -12.40 1.17 16.16
CA TYR A 63 -13.64 1.78 16.65
C TYR A 63 -14.83 0.84 16.53
N THR A 64 -14.98 0.18 15.39
CA THR A 64 -16.05 -0.80 15.14
C THR A 64 -15.93 -1.99 16.09
N MET A 65 -14.73 -2.52 16.28
CA MET A 65 -14.48 -3.62 17.22
C MET A 65 -14.75 -3.23 18.68
N LYS A 66 -14.50 -1.98 19.08
CA LYS A 66 -14.83 -1.48 20.43
C LYS A 66 -16.33 -1.29 20.64
N LYS A 67 -17.03 -0.79 19.62
CA LYS A 67 -18.47 -0.50 19.68
C LYS A 67 -19.30 -1.78 19.62
N ASN A 68 -18.83 -2.80 18.94
CA ASN A 68 -19.52 -4.08 18.81
C ASN A 68 -18.58 -5.26 19.13
N PRO A 69 -18.57 -5.72 20.40
CA PRO A 69 -17.69 -6.82 20.83
C PRO A 69 -18.03 -8.16 20.15
N GLU A 70 -19.26 -8.35 19.67
CA GLU A 70 -19.65 -9.56 18.94
C GLU A 70 -18.99 -9.61 17.56
N ILE A 71 -18.87 -8.46 16.87
CA ILE A 71 -18.11 -8.36 15.61
C ILE A 71 -16.62 -8.67 15.85
N ALA A 72 -16.07 -8.21 16.99
CA ALA A 72 -14.67 -8.47 17.32
C ALA A 72 -14.40 -9.98 17.55
N LYS A 73 -15.30 -10.67 18.28
CA LYS A 73 -15.21 -12.13 18.48
C LYS A 73 -15.35 -12.88 17.17
N GLN A 74 -16.34 -12.53 16.34
CA GLN A 74 -16.54 -13.18 15.06
C GLN A 74 -15.33 -13.01 14.14
N ARG A 75 -14.74 -11.81 14.10
CA ARG A 75 -13.51 -11.56 13.34
C ARG A 75 -12.34 -12.42 13.82
N GLU A 76 -12.18 -12.59 15.13
CA GLU A 76 -11.12 -13.45 15.68
C GLU A 76 -11.30 -14.91 15.27
N ILE A 77 -12.54 -15.40 15.27
CA ILE A 77 -12.88 -16.75 14.78
C ILE A 77 -12.56 -16.85 13.29
N ASP A 78 -13.03 -15.89 12.50
CA ASP A 78 -12.83 -15.88 11.05
C ASP A 78 -11.35 -15.74 10.65
N GLU A 79 -10.54 -15.07 11.46
CA GLU A 79 -9.09 -14.92 11.25
C GLU A 79 -8.31 -16.20 11.59
N LYS A 80 -8.83 -17.04 12.48
CA LYS A 80 -8.21 -18.30 12.92
C LYS A 80 -8.75 -19.54 12.20
N ASP A 81 -9.90 -19.43 11.55
CA ASP A 81 -10.50 -20.51 10.76
C ASP A 81 -9.60 -20.90 9.58
N GLU A 82 -9.19 -22.18 9.55
CA GLU A 82 -8.29 -22.72 8.52
C GLU A 82 -8.82 -22.55 7.10
N ARG A 83 -10.14 -22.71 6.90
CA ARG A 83 -10.79 -22.53 5.60
C ARG A 83 -10.69 -21.08 5.17
N ASN A 84 -10.96 -20.14 6.08
CA ASN A 84 -10.85 -18.71 5.76
C ASN A 84 -9.39 -18.30 5.50
N ILE A 85 -8.43 -18.85 6.25
CA ILE A 85 -6.99 -18.65 6.00
C ILE A 85 -6.62 -19.15 4.60
N ALA A 86 -7.06 -20.35 4.21
CA ALA A 86 -6.82 -20.92 2.89
C ALA A 86 -7.42 -20.04 1.77
N ILE A 87 -8.66 -19.57 1.93
CA ILE A 87 -9.32 -18.67 0.97
C ILE A 87 -8.53 -17.37 0.83
N ARG A 88 -8.13 -16.74 1.94
CA ARG A 88 -7.37 -15.48 1.94
C ARG A 88 -6.00 -15.65 1.30
N ASN A 89 -5.30 -16.74 1.58
CA ASN A 89 -4.01 -17.03 0.97
C ASN A 89 -4.14 -17.26 -0.54
N LYS A 90 -5.16 -18.01 -0.98
CA LYS A 90 -5.47 -18.20 -2.41
C LYS A 90 -5.83 -16.89 -3.10
N ALA A 91 -6.60 -16.02 -2.45
CA ALA A 91 -6.93 -14.70 -2.96
C ALA A 91 -5.68 -13.82 -3.11
N LYS A 92 -4.79 -13.81 -2.11
CA LYS A 92 -3.50 -13.09 -2.18
C LYS A 92 -2.61 -13.60 -3.31
N ALA A 93 -2.54 -14.91 -3.53
CA ALA A 93 -1.79 -15.50 -4.65
C ALA A 93 -2.36 -15.04 -6.00
N LYS A 94 -3.68 -15.07 -6.18
CA LYS A 94 -4.31 -14.56 -7.42
C LYS A 94 -4.15 -13.05 -7.61
N ALA A 95 -4.19 -12.27 -6.54
CA ALA A 95 -3.90 -10.85 -6.59
C ALA A 95 -2.43 -10.59 -6.98
N TYR A 96 -1.49 -11.42 -6.52
CA TYR A 96 -0.09 -11.36 -6.92
C TYR A 96 0.08 -11.65 -8.42
N ASP A 97 -0.53 -12.72 -8.95
CA ASP A 97 -0.49 -13.04 -10.38
C ASP A 97 -0.98 -11.86 -11.24
N LEU A 98 -2.10 -11.25 -10.85
CA LEU A 98 -2.64 -10.06 -11.53
C LEU A 98 -1.73 -8.85 -11.39
N MET A 99 -1.16 -8.62 -10.21
CA MET A 99 -0.25 -7.51 -9.97
C MET A 99 0.97 -7.59 -10.89
N ILE A 100 1.56 -8.77 -11.09
CA ILE A 100 2.68 -8.94 -12.04
C ILE A 100 2.29 -8.49 -13.45
N LEU A 101 1.11 -8.88 -13.92
CA LEU A 101 0.59 -8.46 -15.23
C LEU A 101 0.36 -6.95 -15.29
N VAL A 102 -0.24 -6.35 -14.25
CA VAL A 102 -0.50 -4.91 -14.18
C VAL A 102 0.79 -4.10 -14.16
N PHE A 103 1.81 -4.52 -13.41
CA PHE A 103 3.13 -3.89 -13.44
C PHE A 103 3.78 -3.99 -14.82
N GLY A 104 3.67 -5.15 -15.48
CA GLY A 104 4.14 -5.34 -16.86
C GLY A 104 3.49 -4.36 -17.84
N ALA A 105 2.16 -4.25 -17.78
CA ALA A 105 1.39 -3.32 -18.61
C ALA A 105 1.77 -1.84 -18.34
N LEU A 106 1.94 -1.46 -17.07
CA LEU A 106 2.35 -0.11 -16.68
C LEU A 106 3.76 0.23 -17.18
N MET A 107 4.72 -0.69 -17.05
CA MET A 107 6.07 -0.50 -17.57
C MET A 107 6.07 -0.29 -19.09
N MET A 108 5.31 -1.11 -19.81
CA MET A 108 5.16 -0.98 -21.27
C MET A 108 4.50 0.35 -21.65
N ALA A 109 3.42 0.73 -20.96
CA ALA A 109 2.76 2.01 -21.20
C ALA A 109 3.71 3.20 -20.99
N PHE A 110 4.48 3.19 -19.90
CA PHE A 110 5.42 4.30 -19.60
C PHE A 110 6.57 4.35 -20.59
N ALA A 111 7.07 3.20 -21.05
CA ALA A 111 8.07 3.14 -22.11
C ALA A 111 7.53 3.71 -23.43
N LEU A 112 6.29 3.36 -23.82
CA LEU A 112 5.65 3.87 -25.04
C LEU A 112 5.30 5.36 -24.96
N MET A 113 4.96 5.86 -23.78
CA MET A 113 4.70 7.28 -23.52
C MET A 113 5.97 8.15 -23.52
N GLY A 114 7.16 7.55 -23.67
CA GLY A 114 8.43 8.29 -23.65
C GLY A 114 8.73 8.91 -22.27
N VAL A 115 8.21 8.32 -21.19
CA VAL A 115 8.50 8.77 -19.83
C VAL A 115 10.00 8.62 -19.53
N SER A 116 10.55 9.54 -18.74
CA SER A 116 11.98 9.54 -18.40
C SER A 116 12.48 8.15 -17.92
N TRP A 117 13.65 7.74 -18.40
CA TRP A 117 14.27 6.45 -18.05
C TRP A 117 14.42 6.23 -16.54
N SER A 118 14.66 7.29 -15.76
CA SER A 118 14.75 7.21 -14.31
C SER A 118 13.47 6.69 -13.66
N VAL A 119 12.30 7.09 -14.16
CA VAL A 119 10.99 6.65 -13.65
C VAL A 119 10.70 5.21 -14.08
N VAL A 120 11.00 4.87 -15.33
CA VAL A 120 10.85 3.50 -15.84
C VAL A 120 11.72 2.53 -15.04
N LEU A 121 12.99 2.88 -14.81
CA LEU A 121 13.91 2.07 -14.00
C LEU A 121 13.46 1.96 -12.54
N ALA A 122 12.94 3.03 -11.94
CA ALA A 122 12.42 2.97 -10.58
C ALA A 122 11.26 1.97 -10.45
N ILE A 123 10.35 1.92 -11.43
CA ILE A 123 9.26 0.93 -11.47
C ILE A 123 9.80 -0.48 -11.68
N VAL A 124 10.79 -0.66 -12.56
CA VAL A 124 11.45 -1.97 -12.76
C VAL A 124 12.08 -2.48 -11.47
N ILE A 125 12.78 -1.62 -10.73
CA ILE A 125 13.38 -1.97 -9.44
C ILE A 125 12.31 -2.36 -8.41
N ALA A 126 11.23 -1.60 -8.32
CA ALA A 126 10.11 -1.92 -7.42
C ALA A 126 9.44 -3.25 -7.79
N TYR A 127 9.23 -3.50 -9.07
CA TYR A 127 8.70 -4.77 -9.59
C TYR A 127 9.63 -5.94 -9.23
N LEU A 128 10.94 -5.82 -9.50
CA LEU A 128 11.92 -6.85 -9.17
C LEU A 128 12.00 -7.11 -7.67
N PHE A 129 11.94 -6.08 -6.83
CA PHE A 129 11.92 -6.25 -5.37
C PHE A 129 10.76 -7.14 -4.92
N VAL A 130 9.58 -6.96 -5.51
CA VAL A 130 8.40 -7.77 -5.20
C VAL A 130 8.56 -9.21 -5.71
N VAL A 131 9.07 -9.40 -6.92
CA VAL A 131 9.36 -10.73 -7.49
C VAL A 131 10.40 -11.48 -6.66
N PHE A 132 11.50 -10.82 -6.29
CA PHE A 132 12.53 -11.41 -5.45
C PHE A 132 12.01 -11.73 -4.05
N SER A 133 11.16 -10.89 -3.48
CA SER A 133 10.50 -11.18 -2.20
C SER A 133 9.67 -12.45 -2.28
N ASN A 134 8.89 -12.63 -3.35
CA ASN A 134 8.11 -13.85 -3.56
C ASN A 134 9.00 -15.09 -3.67
N ILE A 135 10.09 -15.03 -4.45
CA ILE A 135 11.06 -16.12 -4.57
C ILE A 135 11.68 -16.44 -3.20
N TYR A 136 12.12 -15.41 -2.47
CA TYR A 136 12.69 -15.56 -1.13
C TYR A 136 11.71 -16.25 -0.18
N PHE A 137 10.44 -15.82 -0.14
CA PHE A 137 9.44 -16.42 0.74
C PHE A 137 9.09 -17.84 0.35
N ILE A 138 9.00 -18.16 -0.95
CA ILE A 138 8.84 -19.54 -1.41
C ILE A 138 10.02 -20.40 -0.92
N SER A 139 11.26 -19.98 -1.18
CA SER A 139 12.45 -20.71 -0.74
C SER A 139 12.60 -20.82 0.77
N LYS A 140 12.06 -19.85 1.52
CA LYS A 140 12.04 -19.89 2.98
C LYS A 140 11.04 -20.92 3.47
N TYR A 141 9.79 -20.85 3.00
CA TYR A 141 8.74 -21.75 3.47
C TYR A 141 8.94 -23.20 2.99
N ASP A 142 9.58 -23.41 1.84
CA ASP A 142 9.97 -24.75 1.37
C ASP A 142 11.03 -25.43 2.26
N LYS A 143 11.79 -24.65 3.05
CA LYS A 143 12.76 -25.18 4.02
C LYS A 143 12.19 -25.33 5.43
N ASP A 144 11.18 -24.53 5.76
CA ASP A 144 10.58 -24.46 7.09
C ASP A 144 9.36 -25.39 7.25
N MET A 145 8.76 -25.87 6.15
CA MET A 145 7.61 -26.80 6.10
C MET A 145 8.03 -28.17 5.57
#